data_AF-A0A1Q1FEF7-F1
#
_entry.id   AF-A0A1Q1FEF7-F1
#
_cell.length_a   1.000
_cell.length_b   1.000
_cell.length_c   1.000
_cell.angle_alpha   90.00
_cell.angle_beta   90.00
_cell.angle_gamma   90.00
#
_symmetry.space_group_name_H-M   'P 1'
#
loop_
_entity.id
_entity.type
_entity.pdbx_description
1 polymer ?
#
loop_
_entity_poly.entity_id
_entity_poly.type
_entity_poly.pdbx_seq_one_letter_code
_entity_poly.pdbx_strand_id
1 'polypeptide(L)'
;MGGVTVARSRTVVRDLGMIGAVAALLVWVHVALPPSIKTRLAFRHESVDPVSLYTSAFVHLDLMHLLSNVAGYVAAALVAYGLCVQIGNRRWFRVTFACFVLVFPVLVSLTSYAIIGLLYPGIEPVSRGFSGVGAGFAGFVFVTLLAALTRLYDYRVAGYIGLAIWLLLLFEVYLIYVGNVTLPVGGLFVVGWGACLVGIGRASTGPLILSRSPSRVELLQILQTALVVILLVSFVSVLFPPEIVEDGTVTNIFAHAAGFLYGIGGAAVTAWYTRVG
;
A
#
# COMPACT_ATOMS: atom_id res chain seq x y z
N MET A 1 -27.55 -2.10 -26.66
CA MET A 1 -26.96 -1.30 -25.56
C MET A 1 -27.10 -1.94 -24.16
N GLY A 2 -28.15 -2.71 -23.84
CA GLY A 2 -28.34 -3.31 -22.51
C GLY A 2 -27.36 -4.43 -22.09
N GLY A 3 -26.81 -5.22 -23.03
CA GLY A 3 -25.87 -6.30 -22.69
C GLY A 3 -24.50 -5.83 -22.18
N VAL A 4 -24.02 -4.70 -22.70
CA VAL A 4 -22.70 -4.14 -22.33
C VAL A 4 -22.74 -3.52 -20.93
N THR A 5 -23.83 -2.87 -20.54
CA THR A 5 -24.04 -2.31 -19.19
C THR A 5 -24.18 -3.40 -18.14
N VAL A 6 -24.90 -4.50 -18.44
CA VAL A 6 -25.04 -5.64 -17.52
C VAL A 6 -23.69 -6.36 -17.30
N ALA A 7 -22.90 -6.57 -18.36
CA ALA A 7 -21.57 -7.19 -18.24
C ALA A 7 -20.59 -6.33 -17.44
N ARG A 8 -20.62 -5.00 -17.64
CA ARG A 8 -19.81 -4.04 -16.86
C ARG A 8 -20.21 -4.04 -15.38
N SER A 9 -21.50 -4.05 -15.08
CA SER A 9 -22.02 -4.12 -13.71
C SER A 9 -21.58 -5.41 -13.00
N ARG A 10 -21.74 -6.58 -13.65
CA ARG A 10 -21.28 -7.87 -13.09
C ARG A 10 -19.79 -7.89 -12.77
N THR A 11 -18.96 -7.28 -13.62
CA THR A 11 -17.52 -7.20 -13.39
C THR A 11 -17.18 -6.34 -12.18
N VAL A 12 -17.84 -5.18 -12.03
CA VAL A 12 -17.67 -4.31 -10.86
C VAL A 12 -18.12 -5.03 -9.58
N VAL A 13 -19.29 -5.67 -9.59
CA VAL A 13 -19.80 -6.42 -8.44
C VAL A 13 -18.84 -7.53 -8.04
N ARG A 14 -18.27 -8.25 -9.01
CA ARG A 14 -17.25 -9.27 -8.72
C ARG A 14 -16.00 -8.66 -8.08
N ASP A 15 -15.43 -7.63 -8.69
CA ASP A 15 -14.17 -7.03 -8.23
C ASP A 15 -14.35 -6.41 -6.83
N LEU A 16 -15.48 -5.75 -6.55
CA LEU A 16 -15.83 -5.24 -5.22
C LEU A 16 -16.18 -6.35 -4.22
N GLY A 17 -16.83 -7.41 -4.69
CA GLY A 17 -17.14 -8.60 -3.90
C GLY A 17 -15.88 -9.30 -3.40
N MET A 18 -14.80 -9.32 -4.19
CA MET A 18 -13.49 -9.82 -3.74
C MET A 18 -12.95 -9.01 -2.56
N ILE A 19 -13.01 -7.67 -2.64
CA ILE A 19 -12.56 -6.78 -1.56
C ILE A 19 -13.42 -7.00 -0.31
N GLY A 20 -14.74 -7.00 -0.48
CA GLY A 20 -15.69 -7.21 0.60
C GLY A 20 -15.57 -8.58 1.25
N ALA A 21 -15.27 -9.63 0.49
CA ALA A 21 -15.11 -10.99 1.01
C ALA A 21 -13.92 -11.12 1.97
N VAL A 22 -12.79 -10.47 1.67
CA VAL A 22 -11.64 -10.46 2.59
C VAL A 22 -11.99 -9.66 3.84
N ALA A 23 -12.59 -8.47 3.72
CA ALA A 23 -13.02 -7.69 4.87
C ALA A 23 -14.00 -8.47 5.77
N ALA A 24 -14.99 -9.13 5.17
CA ALA A 24 -15.94 -9.98 5.88
C ALA A 24 -15.27 -11.18 6.55
N LEU A 25 -14.27 -11.80 5.89
CA LEU A 25 -13.48 -12.89 6.48
C LEU A 25 -12.72 -12.42 7.72
N LEU A 26 -12.07 -11.25 7.68
CA LEU A 26 -11.35 -10.70 8.84
C LEU A 26 -12.30 -10.46 10.02
N VAL A 27 -13.47 -9.87 9.76
CA VAL A 27 -14.51 -9.66 10.78
C VAL A 27 -15.02 -10.99 11.33
N TRP A 28 -15.32 -11.95 10.44
CA TRP A 28 -15.80 -13.27 10.84
C TRP A 28 -14.78 -14.01 11.70
N VAL A 29 -13.49 -14.02 11.31
CA VAL A 29 -12.41 -14.64 12.10
C VAL A 29 -12.34 -14.02 13.50
N HIS A 30 -12.49 -12.70 13.62
CA HIS A 30 -12.42 -12.03 14.91
C HIS A 30 -13.61 -12.35 15.83
N VAL A 31 -14.83 -12.34 15.29
CA VAL A 31 -16.08 -12.47 16.06
C VAL A 31 -16.47 -13.92 16.31
N ALA A 32 -16.26 -14.82 15.33
CA ALA A 32 -16.75 -16.19 15.40
C ALA A 32 -15.76 -17.16 16.06
N LEU A 33 -14.45 -16.91 15.99
CA LEU A 33 -13.46 -17.83 16.55
C LEU A 33 -13.21 -17.59 18.05
N PRO A 34 -13.19 -18.66 18.87
CA PRO A 34 -12.81 -18.58 20.27
C PRO A 34 -11.38 -18.02 20.47
N PRO A 35 -11.10 -17.36 21.61
CA PRO A 35 -9.75 -16.85 21.91
C PRO A 35 -8.64 -17.91 21.80
N SER A 36 -8.91 -19.15 22.23
CA SER A 36 -7.95 -20.27 22.16
C SER A 36 -7.60 -20.67 20.72
N ILE A 37 -8.50 -20.46 19.76
CA ILE A 37 -8.23 -20.68 18.33
C ILE A 37 -7.40 -19.51 17.79
N LYS A 38 -7.80 -18.27 18.09
CA LYS A 38 -7.06 -17.06 17.65
C LYS A 38 -5.61 -17.06 18.13
N THR A 39 -5.36 -17.52 19.35
CA THR A 39 -4.00 -17.65 19.89
C THR A 39 -3.14 -18.70 19.16
N ARG A 40 -3.75 -19.77 18.65
CA ARG A 40 -3.04 -20.80 17.86
C ARG A 40 -2.75 -20.36 16.43
N LEU A 41 -3.62 -19.52 15.86
CA LEU A 41 -3.45 -18.98 14.50
C LEU A 41 -2.45 -17.80 14.45
N ALA A 42 -2.15 -17.20 15.60
CA ALA A 42 -1.14 -16.14 15.73
C ALA A 42 0.27 -16.72 15.59
N PHE A 43 1.16 -15.97 14.95
CA PHE A 43 2.52 -16.45 14.69
C PHE A 43 3.45 -16.09 15.85
N ARG A 44 3.97 -17.12 16.53
CA ARG A 44 4.94 -16.98 17.62
C ARG A 44 6.35 -17.11 17.06
N HIS A 45 7.20 -16.14 17.34
CA HIS A 45 8.58 -16.15 16.81
C HIS A 45 9.46 -17.21 17.49
N GLU A 46 9.01 -17.80 18.59
CA GLU A 46 9.62 -18.96 19.28
C GLU A 46 9.74 -20.21 18.40
N SER A 47 8.82 -20.39 17.43
CA SER A 47 8.80 -21.57 16.56
C SER A 47 8.23 -21.24 15.18
N VAL A 48 8.93 -21.64 14.12
CA VAL A 48 8.48 -21.39 12.75
C VAL A 48 7.43 -22.43 12.35
N ASP A 49 6.17 -22.13 12.64
CA ASP A 49 5.02 -22.91 12.16
C ASP A 49 4.48 -22.32 10.83
N PRO A 50 4.52 -23.09 9.71
CA PRO A 50 4.06 -22.62 8.40
C PRO A 50 2.60 -22.20 8.37
N VAL A 51 1.73 -22.80 9.18
CA VAL A 51 0.31 -22.46 9.21
C VAL A 51 0.13 -21.07 9.82
N SER A 52 0.73 -20.83 11.00
CA SER A 52 0.66 -19.54 11.67
C SER A 52 1.30 -18.40 10.90
N LEU A 53 2.35 -18.65 10.09
CA LEU A 53 2.90 -17.66 9.16
C LEU A 53 1.84 -17.05 8.24
N TYR A 54 0.94 -17.87 7.72
CA TYR A 54 -0.18 -17.41 6.90
C TYR A 54 -1.35 -16.89 7.74
N THR A 55 -1.79 -17.65 8.75
CA THR A 55 -3.05 -17.35 9.45
C THR A 55 -2.95 -16.16 10.40
N SER A 56 -1.74 -15.79 10.82
CA SER A 56 -1.48 -14.62 11.67
C SER A 56 -2.02 -13.32 11.07
N ALA A 57 -2.04 -13.21 9.74
CA ALA A 57 -2.59 -12.05 9.05
C ALA A 57 -4.10 -11.87 9.25
N PHE A 58 -4.83 -12.93 9.62
CA PHE A 58 -6.29 -12.91 9.73
C PHE A 58 -6.79 -12.74 11.16
N VAL A 59 -5.93 -12.92 12.16
CA VAL A 59 -6.27 -12.74 13.57
C VAL A 59 -5.82 -11.38 14.09
N HIS A 60 -6.62 -10.80 14.97
CA HIS A 60 -6.41 -9.46 15.53
C HIS A 60 -6.49 -9.52 17.05
N LEU A 61 -5.76 -8.64 17.71
CA LEU A 61 -5.69 -8.55 19.17
C LEU A 61 -7.05 -8.15 19.76
N ASP A 62 -7.60 -7.05 19.25
CA ASP A 62 -8.82 -6.41 19.72
C ASP A 62 -9.62 -5.84 18.53
N LEU A 63 -10.78 -5.24 18.85
CA LEU A 63 -11.68 -4.67 17.85
C LEU A 63 -11.09 -3.44 17.15
N MET A 64 -10.37 -2.57 17.88
CA MET A 64 -9.79 -1.37 17.27
C MET A 64 -8.69 -1.73 16.28
N HIS A 65 -7.86 -2.72 16.62
CA HIS A 65 -6.85 -3.27 15.73
C HIS A 65 -7.48 -3.94 14.49
N LEU A 66 -8.63 -4.61 14.62
CA LEU A 66 -9.37 -5.11 13.46
C LEU A 66 -9.89 -3.98 12.57
N LEU A 67 -10.55 -2.98 13.18
CA LEU A 67 -11.18 -1.88 12.44
C LEU A 67 -10.17 -1.06 11.66
N SER A 68 -9.02 -0.73 12.27
CA SER A 68 -7.95 0.01 11.59
C SER A 68 -7.40 -0.77 10.39
N ASN A 69 -7.19 -2.07 10.54
CA ASN A 69 -6.75 -2.94 9.45
C ASN A 69 -7.77 -3.04 8.32
N VAL A 70 -9.03 -3.30 8.63
CA VAL A 70 -10.10 -3.40 7.63
C VAL A 70 -10.27 -2.06 6.90
N ALA A 71 -10.28 -0.94 7.62
CA ALA A 71 -10.42 0.38 7.03
C ALA A 71 -9.24 0.71 6.10
N GLY A 72 -8.00 0.53 6.56
CA GLY A 72 -6.80 0.77 5.75
C GLY A 72 -6.74 -0.11 4.51
N TYR A 73 -7.02 -1.41 4.67
CA TYR A 73 -7.10 -2.36 3.57
C TYR A 73 -8.15 -1.96 2.53
N VAL A 74 -9.40 -1.73 2.96
CA VAL A 74 -10.51 -1.42 2.04
C VAL A 74 -10.23 -0.11 1.32
N ALA A 75 -9.75 0.92 2.02
CA ALA A 75 -9.41 2.20 1.41
C ALA A 75 -8.33 2.04 0.34
N ALA A 76 -7.20 1.40 0.68
CA ALA A 76 -6.10 1.21 -0.27
C ALA A 76 -6.50 0.32 -1.47
N ALA A 77 -7.24 -0.77 -1.21
CA ALA A 77 -7.72 -1.66 -2.26
C ALA A 77 -8.70 -0.98 -3.22
N LEU A 78 -9.62 -0.15 -2.71
CA LEU A 78 -10.57 0.60 -3.54
C LEU A 78 -9.88 1.66 -4.39
N VAL A 79 -8.89 2.36 -3.84
CA VAL A 79 -8.10 3.35 -4.61
C VAL A 79 -7.31 2.65 -5.71
N ALA A 80 -6.58 1.57 -5.40
CA ALA A 80 -5.82 0.81 -6.39
C ALA A 80 -6.74 0.22 -7.47
N TYR A 81 -7.91 -0.29 -7.09
CA TYR A 81 -8.94 -0.76 -8.02
C TYR A 81 -9.43 0.38 -8.94
N GLY A 82 -9.77 1.54 -8.38
CA GLY A 82 -10.22 2.71 -9.13
C GLY A 82 -9.20 3.15 -10.19
N LEU A 83 -7.93 3.23 -9.79
CA LEU A 83 -6.82 3.54 -10.70
C LEU A 83 -6.64 2.47 -11.79
N CYS A 84 -6.72 1.18 -11.44
CA CYS A 84 -6.70 0.09 -12.41
C CYS A 84 -7.86 0.13 -13.41
N VAL A 85 -9.05 0.52 -12.96
CA VAL A 85 -10.22 0.71 -13.83
C VAL A 85 -10.00 1.88 -14.77
N GLN A 86 -9.46 3.00 -14.28
CA GLN A 86 -9.17 4.20 -15.07
C GLN A 86 -8.20 3.92 -16.22
N ILE A 87 -7.16 3.12 -15.99
CA ILE A 87 -6.20 2.73 -17.03
C ILE A 87 -6.65 1.51 -17.86
N GLY A 88 -7.87 1.01 -17.65
CA GLY A 88 -8.46 -0.09 -18.40
C GLY A 88 -7.90 -1.49 -18.08
N ASN A 89 -7.15 -1.66 -16.99
CA ASN A 89 -6.50 -2.93 -16.65
C ASN A 89 -7.04 -3.57 -15.36
N ARG A 90 -8.29 -4.02 -15.40
CA ARG A 90 -8.92 -4.75 -14.28
C ARG A 90 -8.29 -6.11 -14.00
N ARG A 91 -7.69 -6.73 -15.03
CA ARG A 91 -7.00 -8.02 -14.88
C ARG A 91 -5.79 -7.87 -13.97
N TRP A 92 -5.03 -6.79 -14.14
CA TRP A 92 -3.92 -6.45 -13.24
C TRP A 92 -4.38 -6.35 -11.79
N PHE A 93 -5.45 -5.60 -11.49
CA PHE A 93 -6.00 -5.55 -10.14
C PHE A 93 -6.29 -6.95 -9.56
N ARG A 94 -7.02 -7.80 -10.30
CA ARG A 94 -7.40 -9.12 -9.80
C ARG A 94 -6.21 -10.05 -9.55
N VAL A 95 -5.23 -10.05 -10.45
CA VAL A 95 -4.02 -10.87 -10.31
C VAL A 95 -3.21 -10.38 -9.11
N THR A 96 -2.95 -9.07 -9.02
CA THR A 96 -2.24 -8.47 -7.88
C THR A 96 -2.96 -8.74 -6.56
N PHE A 97 -4.27 -8.54 -6.52
CA PHE A 97 -5.10 -8.80 -5.34
C PHE A 97 -4.96 -10.26 -4.87
N ALA A 98 -5.12 -11.23 -5.79
CA ALA A 98 -4.99 -12.64 -5.45
C ALA A 98 -3.58 -12.97 -4.95
N CYS A 99 -2.53 -12.47 -5.62
CA CYS A 99 -1.15 -12.63 -5.16
C CYS A 99 -0.95 -12.04 -3.76
N PHE A 100 -1.48 -10.86 -3.47
CA PHE A 100 -1.29 -10.23 -2.17
C PHE A 100 -1.98 -11.03 -1.07
N VAL A 101 -3.24 -11.42 -1.24
CA VAL A 101 -3.99 -12.16 -0.22
C VAL A 101 -3.42 -13.57 0.02
N LEU A 102 -2.83 -14.20 -1.00
CA LEU A 102 -2.32 -15.57 -0.90
C LEU A 102 -0.84 -15.64 -0.50
N VAL A 103 -0.02 -14.69 -0.93
CA VAL A 103 1.45 -14.76 -0.80
C VAL A 103 1.98 -13.80 0.26
N PHE A 104 1.40 -12.61 0.41
CA PHE A 104 1.96 -11.60 1.31
C PHE A 104 1.87 -11.96 2.79
N PRO A 105 0.83 -12.66 3.30
CA PRO A 105 0.83 -13.09 4.70
C PRO A 105 2.12 -13.83 5.09
N VAL A 106 2.57 -14.75 4.23
CA VAL A 106 3.79 -15.53 4.47
C VAL A 106 5.04 -14.66 4.29
N LEU A 107 5.18 -13.95 3.17
CA LEU A 107 6.37 -13.14 2.89
C LEU A 107 6.60 -12.07 3.96
N VAL A 108 5.55 -11.37 4.36
CA VAL A 108 5.64 -10.29 5.34
C VAL A 108 5.98 -10.85 6.72
N SER A 109 5.32 -11.92 7.16
CA SER A 109 5.62 -12.56 8.46
C SER A 109 7.04 -13.11 8.52
N LEU A 110 7.52 -13.75 7.43
CA LEU A 110 8.89 -14.28 7.36
C LEU A 110 9.93 -13.16 7.40
N THR A 111 9.74 -12.09 6.64
CA THR A 111 10.68 -10.97 6.61
C THR A 111 10.74 -10.25 7.93
N SER A 112 9.59 -10.04 8.57
CA SER A 112 9.56 -9.50 9.92
C SER A 112 10.29 -10.40 10.92
N TYR A 113 10.03 -11.71 10.91
CA TYR A 113 10.73 -12.69 11.75
C TYR A 113 12.24 -12.65 11.55
N ALA A 114 12.70 -12.66 10.29
CA ALA A 114 14.12 -12.61 9.99
C ALA A 114 14.79 -11.31 10.47
N ILE A 115 14.14 -10.16 10.27
CA ILE A 115 14.68 -8.86 10.70
C ILE A 115 14.70 -8.76 12.22
N ILE A 116 13.62 -9.15 12.91
CA ILE A 116 13.55 -9.10 14.37
C ILE A 116 14.57 -10.06 14.99
N GLY A 117 14.66 -11.30 14.48
CA GLY A 117 15.66 -12.26 14.96
C GLY A 117 17.10 -11.81 14.75
N LEU A 118 17.37 -11.04 13.69
CA LEU A 118 18.70 -10.50 13.39
C LEU A 118 19.06 -9.28 14.25
N LEU A 119 18.13 -8.32 14.38
CA LEU A 119 18.40 -7.01 15.01
C LEU A 119 18.13 -7.01 16.52
N TYR A 120 17.23 -7.87 16.99
CA TYR A 120 16.78 -7.94 18.38
C TYR A 120 16.78 -9.38 18.90
N PRO A 121 17.94 -10.04 18.95
CA PRO A 121 18.03 -11.41 19.42
C PRO A 121 17.50 -11.51 20.87
N GLY A 122 16.62 -12.47 21.12
CA GLY A 122 15.99 -12.71 22.42
C GLY A 122 14.62 -12.03 22.62
N ILE A 123 14.13 -11.26 21.64
CA ILE A 123 12.72 -10.82 21.61
C ILE A 123 11.91 -11.83 20.79
N GLU A 124 10.87 -12.38 21.39
CA GLU A 124 10.00 -13.39 20.77
C GLU A 124 8.56 -12.87 20.66
N PRO A 125 8.28 -11.91 19.77
CA PRO A 125 6.97 -11.30 19.68
C PRO A 125 5.95 -12.26 19.06
N VAL A 126 4.67 -11.98 19.32
CA VAL A 126 3.56 -12.67 18.66
C VAL A 126 2.97 -11.78 17.58
N SER A 127 3.13 -12.18 16.32
CA SER A 127 2.63 -11.45 15.16
C SER A 127 1.17 -11.76 14.86
N ARG A 128 0.39 -10.69 14.66
CA ARG A 128 -1.05 -10.71 14.35
C ARG A 128 -1.41 -9.50 13.48
N GLY A 129 -2.39 -9.64 12.62
CA GLY A 129 -3.05 -8.54 11.93
C GLY A 129 -2.77 -8.47 10.43
N PHE A 130 -3.73 -7.90 9.69
CA PHE A 130 -3.70 -7.85 8.23
C PHE A 130 -2.86 -6.68 7.69
N SER A 131 -2.26 -5.88 8.57
CA SER A 131 -1.64 -4.59 8.26
C SER A 131 -0.50 -4.69 7.25
N GLY A 132 0.29 -5.77 7.30
CA GLY A 132 1.35 -6.04 6.33
C GLY A 132 0.82 -6.20 4.91
N VAL A 133 -0.31 -6.91 4.76
CA VAL A 133 -0.99 -7.06 3.46
C VAL A 133 -1.65 -5.73 3.06
N GLY A 134 -2.25 -5.02 4.02
CA GLY A 134 -2.79 -3.66 3.82
C GLY A 134 -1.73 -2.66 3.32
N ALA A 135 -0.53 -2.69 3.89
CA ALA A 135 0.62 -1.91 3.42
C ALA A 135 1.01 -2.29 1.99
N GLY A 136 0.91 -3.57 1.63
CA GLY A 136 1.03 -4.03 0.26
C GLY A 136 0.06 -3.33 -0.70
N PHE A 137 -1.20 -3.20 -0.32
CA PHE A 137 -2.17 -2.43 -1.11
C PHE A 137 -1.82 -0.94 -1.21
N ALA A 138 -1.26 -0.32 -0.17
CA ALA A 138 -0.74 1.05 -0.26
C ALA A 138 0.43 1.16 -1.26
N GLY A 139 1.35 0.20 -1.25
CA GLY A 139 2.40 0.09 -2.29
C GLY A 139 1.82 -0.09 -3.70
N PHE A 140 0.72 -0.83 -3.84
CA PHE A 140 0.01 -0.98 -5.12
C PHE A 140 -0.69 0.31 -5.56
N VAL A 141 -1.23 1.11 -4.63
CA VAL A 141 -1.74 2.46 -4.92
C VAL A 141 -0.64 3.32 -5.53
N PHE A 142 0.57 3.31 -4.95
CA PHE A 142 1.71 4.05 -5.52
C PHE A 142 2.00 3.63 -6.96
N VAL A 143 2.13 2.32 -7.24
CA VAL A 143 2.44 1.84 -8.60
C VAL A 143 1.31 2.12 -9.60
N THR A 144 0.05 1.98 -9.19
CA THR A 144 -1.09 2.25 -10.07
C THR A 144 -1.25 3.75 -10.35
N LEU A 145 -0.87 4.62 -9.41
CA LEU A 145 -0.80 6.06 -9.64
C LEU A 145 0.25 6.37 -10.71
N LEU A 146 1.47 5.81 -10.62
CA LEU A 146 2.50 6.00 -11.65
C LEU A 146 2.03 5.47 -13.02
N ALA A 147 1.40 4.31 -13.04
CA ALA A 147 0.81 3.76 -14.26
C ALA A 147 -0.29 4.66 -14.85
N ALA A 148 -1.09 5.33 -14.02
CA ALA A 148 -2.07 6.30 -14.47
C ALA A 148 -1.39 7.58 -15.00
N LEU A 149 -0.37 8.09 -14.32
CA LEU A 149 0.39 9.26 -14.75
C LEU A 149 1.10 9.04 -16.09
N THR A 150 1.65 7.85 -16.34
CA THR A 150 2.26 7.52 -17.65
C THR A 150 1.26 7.44 -18.81
N ARG A 151 -0.05 7.43 -18.54
CA ARG A 151 -1.08 7.58 -19.59
C ARG A 151 -1.36 9.04 -19.93
N LEU A 152 -1.01 9.96 -19.04
CA LEU A 152 -1.29 11.39 -19.14
C LEU A 152 -0.05 12.19 -19.54
N TYR A 153 1.11 11.76 -19.06
CA TYR A 153 2.38 12.44 -19.21
C TYR A 153 3.45 11.50 -19.76
N ASP A 154 4.53 12.08 -20.28
CA ASP A 154 5.72 11.32 -20.64
C ASP A 154 6.26 10.52 -19.45
N TYR A 155 6.86 9.36 -19.72
CA TYR A 155 7.36 8.45 -18.70
C TYR A 155 8.40 9.11 -17.79
N ARG A 156 9.17 10.08 -18.29
CA ARG A 156 10.14 10.84 -17.50
C ARG A 156 9.44 11.73 -16.49
N VAL A 157 8.39 12.45 -16.91
CA VAL A 157 7.59 13.30 -16.02
C VAL A 157 6.94 12.46 -14.93
N ALA A 158 6.30 11.35 -15.30
CA ALA A 158 5.72 10.43 -14.33
C ALA A 158 6.78 9.84 -13.38
N GLY A 159 7.98 9.55 -13.87
CA GLY A 159 9.12 9.11 -13.07
C GLY A 159 9.56 10.16 -12.04
N TYR A 160 9.70 11.42 -12.44
CA TYR A 160 10.05 12.51 -11.51
C TYR A 160 8.94 12.76 -10.48
N ILE A 161 7.66 12.70 -10.87
CA ILE A 161 6.53 12.80 -9.93
C ILE A 161 6.60 11.63 -8.93
N GLY A 162 6.82 10.41 -9.41
CA GLY A 162 6.96 9.24 -8.55
C GLY A 162 8.12 9.33 -7.58
N LEU A 163 9.27 9.84 -8.03
CA LEU A 163 10.42 10.09 -7.17
C LEU A 163 10.13 11.18 -6.13
N ALA A 164 9.46 12.27 -6.50
CA ALA A 164 9.05 13.30 -5.54
C ALA A 164 8.10 12.75 -4.48
N ILE A 165 7.10 11.95 -4.87
CA ILE A 165 6.21 11.26 -3.93
C ILE A 165 7.00 10.31 -3.03
N TRP A 166 7.90 9.50 -3.59
CA TRP A 166 8.73 8.58 -2.82
C TRP A 166 9.58 9.32 -1.77
N LEU A 167 10.24 10.42 -2.17
CA LEU A 167 11.02 11.25 -1.25
C LEU A 167 10.14 11.88 -0.16
N LEU A 168 8.91 12.29 -0.50
CA LEU A 168 7.94 12.80 0.47
C LEU A 168 7.58 11.73 1.51
N LEU A 169 7.25 10.52 1.08
CA LEU A 169 6.90 9.42 2.00
C LEU A 169 8.11 9.00 2.87
N LEU A 170 9.32 8.98 2.32
CA LEU A 170 10.53 8.72 3.11
C LEU A 170 10.79 9.83 4.14
N PHE A 171 10.60 11.08 3.75
CA PHE A 171 10.77 12.22 4.65
C PHE A 171 9.71 12.24 5.76
N GLU A 172 8.48 11.83 5.46
CA GLU A 172 7.42 11.61 6.44
C GLU A 172 7.82 10.55 7.47
N VAL A 173 8.27 9.37 7.04
CA VAL A 173 8.76 8.31 7.94
C VAL A 173 9.90 8.83 8.83
N TYR A 174 10.83 9.60 8.26
CA TYR A 174 11.89 10.25 9.03
C TYR A 174 11.33 11.18 10.12
N LEU A 175 10.37 12.05 9.77
CA LEU A 175 9.74 12.98 10.71
C LEU A 175 8.98 12.26 11.84
N ILE A 176 8.31 11.15 11.53
CA ILE A 176 7.58 10.34 12.53
C ILE A 176 8.52 9.85 13.64
N TYR A 177 9.68 9.31 13.26
CA TYR A 177 10.60 8.69 14.25
C TYR A 177 11.61 9.66 14.85
N VAL A 178 12.01 10.70 14.12
CA VAL A 178 13.03 11.65 14.59
C VAL A 178 12.40 12.90 15.21
N GLY A 179 11.19 13.28 14.80
CA GLY A 179 10.43 14.40 15.35
C GLY A 179 11.00 15.79 15.02
N ASN A 180 12.13 15.88 14.31
CA ASN A 180 12.74 17.14 13.88
C ASN A 180 13.39 17.01 12.49
N VAL A 181 13.70 18.17 11.88
CA VAL A 181 14.42 18.22 10.59
C VAL A 181 15.87 18.61 10.86
N THR A 182 16.78 17.64 10.75
CA THR A 182 18.22 17.94 10.75
C THR A 182 18.63 18.62 9.45
N LEU A 183 19.64 19.49 9.50
CA LEU A 183 20.14 20.21 8.33
C LEU A 183 20.53 19.28 7.16
N PRO A 184 21.24 18.14 7.37
CA PRO A 184 21.58 17.24 6.27
C PRO A 184 20.35 16.62 5.60
N VAL A 185 19.38 16.14 6.40
CA VAL A 185 18.18 15.47 5.86
C VAL A 185 17.25 16.47 5.19
N GLY A 186 17.03 17.64 5.80
CA GLY A 186 16.26 18.73 5.20
C GLY A 186 16.89 19.23 3.91
N GLY A 187 18.22 19.42 3.89
CA GLY A 187 18.97 19.79 2.69
C GLY A 187 18.84 18.75 1.57
N LEU A 188 19.02 17.46 1.89
CA LEU A 188 18.87 16.38 0.92
C LEU A 188 17.44 16.29 0.37
N PHE A 189 16.44 16.45 1.23
CA PHE A 189 15.03 16.48 0.83
C PHE A 189 14.77 17.63 -0.14
N VAL A 190 15.14 18.87 0.22
CA VAL A 190 14.93 20.06 -0.61
C VAL A 190 15.66 19.95 -1.95
N VAL A 191 16.92 19.48 -1.96
CA VAL A 191 17.69 19.29 -3.19
C VAL A 191 17.07 18.21 -4.07
N GLY A 192 16.70 17.06 -3.50
CA GLY A 192 16.07 15.96 -4.23
C GLY A 192 14.71 16.33 -4.81
N TRP A 193 13.86 16.98 -4.02
CA TRP A 193 12.58 17.51 -4.48
C TRP A 193 12.75 18.58 -5.55
N GLY A 194 13.66 19.53 -5.34
CA GLY A 194 14.00 20.56 -6.31
C GLY A 194 14.48 19.98 -7.64
N ALA A 195 15.32 18.94 -7.61
CA ALA A 195 15.77 18.22 -8.79
C ALA A 195 14.60 17.54 -9.53
N CYS A 196 13.62 16.98 -8.80
CA CYS A 196 12.40 16.44 -9.41
C CYS A 196 11.57 17.52 -10.11
N LEU A 197 11.39 18.70 -9.48
CA LEU A 197 10.67 19.82 -10.09
C LEU A 197 11.37 20.34 -11.35
N VAL A 198 12.69 20.49 -11.32
CA VAL A 198 13.50 20.87 -12.50
C VAL A 198 13.38 19.80 -13.59
N GLY A 199 13.40 18.51 -13.21
CA GLY A 199 13.21 17.39 -14.11
C GLY A 199 11.84 17.40 -14.80
N ILE A 200 10.76 17.64 -14.04
CA ILE A 200 9.41 17.81 -14.57
C ILE A 200 9.38 18.98 -15.54
N GLY A 201 9.91 20.15 -15.14
CA GLY A 201 9.94 21.34 -15.99
C GLY A 201 10.64 21.09 -17.33
N ARG A 202 11.84 20.49 -17.29
CA ARG A 202 12.64 20.16 -18.49
C ARG A 202 12.03 19.05 -19.36
N ALA A 203 11.36 18.08 -18.75
CA ALA A 203 10.70 17.00 -19.50
C ALA A 203 9.34 17.45 -20.08
N SER A 204 8.74 18.50 -19.51
CA SER A 204 7.45 19.06 -19.94
C SER A 204 7.57 20.14 -21.01
N THR A 205 8.78 20.50 -21.47
CA THR A 205 8.99 21.49 -22.54
C THR A 205 8.61 20.93 -23.92
N GLY A 206 7.32 20.76 -24.14
CA GLY A 206 6.68 21.11 -25.40
C GLY A 206 6.21 22.59 -25.35
N PRO A 207 6.00 23.28 -26.48
CA PRO A 207 5.95 24.75 -26.53
C PRO A 207 4.77 25.48 -25.84
N LEU A 208 3.87 24.86 -25.05
CA LEU A 208 2.53 25.44 -24.83
C LEU A 208 1.87 25.29 -23.44
N ILE A 209 2.55 24.87 -22.37
CA ILE A 209 1.85 24.57 -21.09
C ILE A 209 1.74 25.80 -20.14
N LEU A 210 2.71 26.72 -20.14
CA LEU A 210 2.73 27.82 -19.16
C LEU A 210 1.81 29.01 -19.47
N SER A 211 1.12 29.01 -20.61
CA SER A 211 0.27 30.14 -21.05
C SER A 211 -1.20 29.77 -21.26
N ARG A 212 -1.61 28.53 -20.99
CA ARG A 212 -2.98 28.06 -21.18
C ARG A 212 -3.63 27.76 -19.83
N SER A 213 -4.83 28.27 -19.61
CA SER A 213 -5.64 27.88 -18.46
C SER A 213 -5.92 26.38 -18.50
N PRO A 214 -5.70 25.62 -17.41
CA PRO A 214 -5.96 24.20 -17.39
C PRO A 214 -7.43 23.95 -17.69
N SER A 215 -7.68 22.98 -18.56
CA SER A 215 -9.02 22.49 -18.83
C SER A 215 -9.63 21.88 -17.56
N ARG A 216 -10.97 21.79 -17.50
CA ARG A 216 -11.66 21.13 -16.38
C ARG A 216 -11.19 19.69 -16.16
N VAL A 217 -10.84 18.99 -17.23
CA VAL A 217 -10.36 17.59 -17.16
C VAL A 217 -8.98 17.52 -16.52
N GLU A 218 -8.06 18.40 -16.91
CA GLU A 218 -6.73 18.49 -16.30
C GLU A 218 -6.82 18.87 -14.83
N LEU A 219 -7.69 19.81 -14.46
CA LEU A 219 -7.92 20.17 -13.07
C LEU A 219 -8.40 18.98 -12.24
N LEU A 220 -9.37 18.20 -12.75
CA LEU A 220 -9.86 16.99 -12.09
C LEU A 220 -8.75 15.94 -11.93
N GLN A 221 -7.86 15.80 -12.91
CA GLN A 221 -6.72 14.87 -12.83
C GLN A 221 -5.68 15.31 -11.80
N ILE A 222 -5.41 16.61 -11.70
CA ILE A 222 -4.53 17.19 -10.68
C ILE A 222 -5.13 16.94 -9.29
N LEU A 223 -6.41 17.25 -9.11
CA LEU A 223 -7.12 17.03 -7.84
C LEU A 223 -7.15 15.56 -7.44
N GLN A 224 -7.39 14.66 -8.39
CA GLN A 224 -7.34 13.21 -8.15
C GLN A 224 -5.93 12.77 -7.74
N THR A 225 -4.90 13.24 -8.44
CA THR A 225 -3.50 12.91 -8.13
C THR A 225 -3.14 13.41 -6.73
N ALA A 226 -3.47 14.65 -6.41
CA ALA A 226 -3.27 15.23 -5.08
C ALA A 226 -4.00 14.43 -4.00
N LEU A 227 -5.26 14.04 -4.23
CA LEU A 227 -6.01 13.20 -3.29
C LEU A 227 -5.33 11.85 -3.07
N VAL A 228 -4.86 11.17 -4.11
CA VAL A 228 -4.15 9.89 -3.98
C VAL A 228 -2.83 10.06 -3.21
N VAL A 229 -2.10 11.16 -3.45
CA VAL A 229 -0.88 11.46 -2.68
C VAL A 229 -1.18 11.72 -1.21
N ILE A 230 -2.23 12.50 -0.90
CA ILE A 230 -2.69 12.73 0.48
C ILE A 230 -3.07 11.40 1.15
N LEU A 231 -3.75 10.49 0.43
CA LEU A 231 -4.09 9.17 0.95
C LEU A 231 -2.84 8.31 1.17
N LEU A 232 -1.84 8.36 0.29
CA LEU A 232 -0.56 7.66 0.49
C LEU A 232 0.18 8.15 1.74
N VAL A 233 0.26 9.47 1.93
CA VAL A 233 0.80 10.09 3.16
C VAL A 233 0.01 9.59 4.37
N SER A 234 -1.33 9.69 4.32
CA SER A 234 -2.19 9.21 5.41
C SER A 234 -1.98 7.72 5.72
N PHE A 235 -1.79 6.87 4.70
CA PHE A 235 -1.48 5.46 4.90
C PHE A 235 -0.13 5.26 5.57
N VAL A 236 0.91 6.00 5.17
CA VAL A 236 2.24 5.94 5.80
C VAL A 236 2.15 6.36 7.28
N SER A 237 1.51 7.49 7.57
CA SER A 237 1.27 7.94 8.95
C SER A 237 0.58 6.88 9.83
N VAL A 238 -0.38 6.12 9.28
CA VAL A 238 -1.08 5.06 10.03
C VAL A 238 -0.25 3.78 10.15
N LEU A 239 0.53 3.45 9.12
CA LEU A 239 1.37 2.25 9.09
C LEU A 239 2.61 2.39 9.98
N PHE A 240 3.11 3.61 10.20
CA PHE A 240 4.31 3.87 10.98
C PHE A 240 3.94 4.77 12.17
N PRO A 241 3.48 4.22 13.31
CA PRO A 241 3.22 5.03 14.49
C PRO A 241 4.53 5.50 15.14
N PRO A 242 4.52 6.66 15.83
CA PRO A 242 5.70 7.18 16.53
C PRO A 242 6.10 6.28 17.71
N GLU A 243 5.13 5.63 18.37
CA GLU A 243 5.35 4.68 19.44
C GLU A 243 5.25 3.24 18.88
N ILE A 244 6.38 2.51 18.93
CA ILE A 244 6.49 1.16 18.38
C ILE A 244 6.05 0.10 19.40
N VAL A 245 6.00 0.46 20.69
CA VAL A 245 5.60 -0.41 21.79
C VAL A 245 4.48 0.26 22.56
N GLU A 246 3.30 -0.34 22.54
CA GLU A 246 2.12 0.13 23.28
C GLU A 246 1.48 -1.06 24.00
N ASP A 247 1.25 -0.94 25.32
CA ASP A 247 0.65 -1.97 26.16
C ASP A 247 1.27 -3.38 26.05
N GLY A 248 2.61 -3.44 25.93
CA GLY A 248 3.34 -4.72 25.79
C GLY A 248 3.20 -5.39 24.42
N THR A 249 2.56 -4.72 23.45
CA THR A 249 2.46 -5.16 22.06
C THR A 249 3.41 -4.34 21.19
N VAL A 250 4.21 -5.02 20.38
CA VAL A 250 5.13 -4.36 19.42
C VAL A 250 4.40 -4.20 18.09
N THR A 251 4.21 -2.95 17.66
CA THR A 251 3.74 -2.66 16.30
C THR A 251 4.84 -3.07 15.32
N ASN A 252 4.48 -3.97 14.41
CA ASN A 252 5.45 -4.60 13.52
C ASN A 252 5.78 -3.71 12.32
N ILE A 253 6.52 -2.63 12.56
CA ILE A 253 6.93 -1.64 11.55
C ILE A 253 7.72 -2.29 10.40
N PHE A 254 8.43 -3.40 10.68
CA PHE A 254 9.13 -4.18 9.67
C PHE A 254 8.17 -4.91 8.74
N ALA A 255 7.07 -5.46 9.28
CA ALA A 255 6.02 -6.05 8.47
C ALA A 255 5.33 -5.01 7.58
N HIS A 256 5.12 -3.78 8.08
CA HIS A 256 4.55 -2.70 7.29
C HIS A 256 5.48 -2.24 6.17
N ALA A 257 6.76 -2.01 6.47
CA ALA A 257 7.76 -1.66 5.47
C ALA A 257 7.93 -2.75 4.42
N ALA A 258 8.06 -4.01 4.83
CA ALA A 258 8.14 -5.15 3.92
C ALA A 258 6.88 -5.26 3.06
N GLY A 259 5.70 -5.13 3.66
CA GLY A 259 4.42 -5.12 2.98
C GLY A 259 4.37 -4.05 1.88
N PHE A 260 4.69 -2.80 2.21
CA PHE A 260 4.71 -1.69 1.25
C PHE A 260 5.68 -1.93 0.08
N LEU A 261 6.91 -2.35 0.37
CA LEU A 261 7.93 -2.63 -0.64
C LEU A 261 7.56 -3.82 -1.53
N TYR A 262 7.05 -4.92 -0.94
CA TYR A 262 6.52 -6.04 -1.71
C TYR A 262 5.31 -5.63 -2.52
N GLY A 263 4.47 -4.73 -2.00
CA GLY A 263 3.35 -4.13 -2.73
C GLY A 263 3.82 -3.47 -4.03
N ILE A 264 4.88 -2.66 -3.96
CA ILE A 264 5.47 -2.01 -5.13
C ILE A 264 6.03 -3.04 -6.11
N GLY A 265 6.90 -3.94 -5.64
CA GLY A 265 7.55 -4.94 -6.50
C GLY A 265 6.54 -5.91 -7.11
N GLY A 266 5.64 -6.46 -6.29
CA GLY A 266 4.59 -7.39 -6.69
C GLY A 266 3.63 -6.76 -7.69
N ALA A 267 3.19 -5.52 -7.46
CA ALA A 267 2.37 -4.81 -8.43
C ALA A 267 3.09 -4.59 -9.77
N ALA A 268 4.38 -4.24 -9.75
CA ALA A 268 5.16 -4.07 -10.98
C ALA A 268 5.30 -5.40 -11.75
N VAL A 269 5.58 -6.50 -11.05
CA VAL A 269 5.69 -7.84 -11.64
C VAL A 269 4.36 -8.29 -12.26
N THR A 270 3.25 -8.14 -11.55
CA THR A 270 1.93 -8.52 -12.08
C THR A 270 1.48 -7.57 -13.19
N ALA A 271 1.92 -6.31 -13.21
CA ALA A 271 1.67 -5.38 -14.31
C ALA A 271 2.32 -5.89 -15.59
N TRP A 272 3.57 -6.33 -15.49
CA TRP A 272 4.30 -6.92 -16.61
C TRP A 272 3.62 -8.21 -17.08
N TYR A 273 3.32 -9.13 -16.16
CA TYR A 273 2.63 -10.40 -16.49
C TYR A 273 1.30 -10.19 -17.22
N THR A 274 0.47 -9.25 -16.76
CA THR A 274 -0.85 -9.00 -17.35
C THR A 274 -0.83 -8.17 -18.63
N ARG A 275 0.32 -7.62 -19.03
CA ARG A 275 0.52 -6.99 -20.35
C ARG A 275 0.95 -8.00 -21.41
N VAL A 276 1.62 -9.08 -21.01
CA VAL A 276 2.19 -10.10 -21.92
C VAL A 276 1.19 -11.20 -22.25
N GLY A 277 0.19 -11.45 -21.40
CA GLY A 277 -0.85 -12.47 -21.62
C GLY A 277 -2.26 -11.94 -21.64
#